data_AF-A0A815MB97-F1
#
_entry.id   AF-A0A815MB97-F1
#
_cell.length_a   1.000
_cell.length_b   1.000
_cell.length_c   1.000
_cell.angle_alpha   90.00
_cell.angle_beta   90.00
_cell.angle_gamma   90.00
#
_symmetry.space_group_name_H-M   'P 1'
#
loop_
_entity.id
_entity.type
_entity.pdbx_description
1 polymer ?
#
loop_
_entity_poly.entity_id
_entity_poly.type
_entity_poly.pdbx_seq_one_letter_code
_entity_poly.pdbx_strand_id
1 'polypeptide(L)'
;FYTASAGRSDITDANSYDPYGNPTGRTYDLGRDGAYIEYSILIAQLYSDTQFNDTAIQLPINALKVKGFQVKHVKTENECITELTYKRHQIAWIISTSQIQNPTFISTLISFHSSGGALFLFADNTPYICHASEFLQKKFGITVDGDYRGDETLTYKENAHQQAGHFGQHAIFTGITNLYEGITICHPIYSTPESRTKFVTLATATDGNSSIAVYDPPMTSTEGRLCLDCGFTKLYCEWDSAGTERYIVNASCWLAGIEKRAKSKKKNSQKQ
;
A
#
# COMPACT_ATOMS: atom_id res chain seq x y z
N PHE A 1 -7.38 3.05 -17.66
CA PHE A 1 -6.57 2.79 -16.47
C PHE A 1 -6.66 1.33 -16.04
N TYR A 2 -7.82 0.81 -15.64
CA TYR A 2 -7.92 -0.57 -15.17
C TYR A 2 -8.15 -1.63 -16.26
N THR A 3 -7.74 -2.86 -15.99
CA THR A 3 -7.98 -4.05 -16.84
C THR A 3 -9.45 -4.50 -16.76
N ALA A 4 -9.81 -5.52 -17.54
CA ALA A 4 -11.14 -6.15 -17.43
C ALA A 4 -11.29 -7.01 -16.16
N SER A 5 -10.19 -7.35 -15.49
CA SER A 5 -10.17 -8.17 -14.28
C SER A 5 -10.33 -7.35 -12.99
N ALA A 6 -10.37 -6.02 -13.08
CA ALA A 6 -10.43 -5.12 -11.92
C ALA A 6 -11.44 -5.55 -10.84
N GLY A 7 -10.95 -5.81 -9.63
CA GLY A 7 -11.75 -6.23 -8.48
C GLY A 7 -12.07 -7.72 -8.40
N ARG A 8 -11.61 -8.54 -9.35
CA ARG A 8 -11.75 -10.00 -9.32
C ARG A 8 -10.47 -10.63 -8.80
N SER A 9 -10.55 -11.32 -7.65
CA SER A 9 -9.45 -12.13 -7.11
C SER A 9 -9.45 -13.54 -7.71
N ASP A 10 -10.61 -14.19 -7.72
CA ASP A 10 -10.81 -15.53 -8.30
C ASP A 10 -10.97 -15.47 -9.82
N ILE A 11 -9.86 -15.69 -10.52
CA ILE A 11 -9.79 -15.72 -12.00
C ILE A 11 -9.56 -17.18 -12.40
N THR A 12 -10.63 -17.88 -12.72
CA THR A 12 -10.62 -19.30 -13.11
C THR A 12 -10.38 -19.52 -14.61
N ASP A 13 -10.51 -18.45 -15.40
CA ASP A 13 -10.38 -18.42 -16.85
C ASP A 13 -8.96 -18.01 -17.33
N ALA A 14 -7.95 -18.08 -16.45
CA ALA A 14 -6.58 -17.75 -16.82
C ALA A 14 -5.90 -18.88 -17.61
N ASN A 15 -5.03 -18.50 -18.55
CA ASN A 15 -4.30 -19.44 -19.40
C ASN A 15 -3.29 -20.30 -18.62
N SER A 16 -2.74 -19.76 -17.53
CA SER A 16 -1.73 -20.42 -16.69
C SER A 16 -1.66 -19.77 -15.31
N TYR A 17 -1.21 -20.53 -14.32
CA TYR A 17 -1.08 -20.12 -12.92
C TYR A 17 0.36 -20.33 -12.43
N ASP A 18 0.78 -19.52 -11.47
CA ASP A 18 2.08 -19.66 -10.81
C ASP A 18 2.05 -20.84 -9.81
N PRO A 19 3.18 -21.23 -9.19
CA PRO A 19 3.21 -22.30 -8.19
C PRO A 19 2.31 -22.06 -6.97
N TYR A 20 1.88 -20.82 -6.73
CA TYR A 20 0.99 -20.42 -5.64
C TYR A 20 -0.48 -20.35 -6.08
N GLY A 21 -0.82 -20.69 -7.33
CA GLY A 21 -2.18 -20.67 -7.84
C GLY A 21 -2.70 -19.27 -8.22
N ASN A 22 -1.84 -18.25 -8.32
CA ASN A 22 -2.24 -16.96 -8.87
C ASN A 22 -2.16 -17.00 -10.41
N PRO A 23 -3.07 -16.34 -11.14
CA PRO A 23 -3.02 -16.29 -12.60
C PRO A 23 -1.74 -15.59 -13.07
N THR A 24 -1.03 -16.16 -14.04
CA THR A 24 0.22 -15.58 -14.58
C THR A 24 -0.05 -14.47 -15.60
N GLY A 25 0.84 -13.49 -15.67
CA GLY A 25 0.76 -12.40 -16.66
C GLY A 25 -0.02 -11.18 -16.19
N ARG A 26 0.30 -10.02 -16.77
CA ARG A 26 -0.13 -8.70 -16.28
C ARG A 26 -1.53 -8.26 -16.74
N THR A 27 -2.18 -9.04 -17.59
CA THR A 27 -3.58 -8.79 -18.01
C THR A 27 -4.56 -8.93 -16.86
N TYR A 28 -4.17 -9.64 -15.81
CA TYR A 28 -4.93 -9.91 -14.60
C TYR A 28 -4.61 -8.96 -13.44
N ASP A 29 -3.74 -7.98 -13.65
CA ASP A 29 -3.48 -6.91 -12.67
C ASP A 29 -4.66 -5.93 -12.63
N LEU A 30 -4.76 -5.10 -11.60
CA LEU A 30 -5.71 -4.00 -11.54
C LEU A 30 -5.45 -2.97 -12.66
N GLY A 31 -4.21 -2.48 -12.75
CA GLY A 31 -3.81 -1.43 -13.68
C GLY A 31 -3.26 -1.96 -15.01
N ARG A 32 -3.61 -1.30 -16.12
CA ARG A 32 -3.01 -1.54 -17.44
C ARG A 32 -1.58 -1.00 -17.49
N ASP A 33 -0.72 -1.71 -18.21
CA ASP A 33 0.64 -1.25 -18.51
C ASP A 33 0.62 0.12 -19.21
N GLY A 34 1.57 0.99 -18.86
CA GLY A 34 1.70 2.35 -19.39
C GLY A 34 0.57 3.35 -19.05
N ALA A 35 -0.50 2.93 -18.36
CA ALA A 35 -1.66 3.78 -18.12
C ALA A 35 -1.43 4.90 -17.08
N TYR A 36 -0.33 4.85 -16.32
CA TYR A 36 -0.08 5.73 -15.17
C TYR A 36 1.06 6.74 -15.42
N ILE A 37 1.34 7.09 -16.69
CA ILE A 37 2.44 7.99 -17.10
C ILE A 37 2.40 9.40 -16.47
N GLU A 38 1.20 9.89 -16.15
CA GLU A 38 1.01 11.19 -15.49
C GLU A 38 1.13 11.13 -13.96
N TYR A 39 1.38 9.95 -13.39
CA TYR A 39 1.36 9.74 -11.95
C TYR A 39 2.76 9.47 -11.43
N SER A 40 3.10 10.15 -10.33
CA SER A 40 4.38 9.99 -9.67
C SER A 40 4.23 9.44 -8.25
N ILE A 41 5.14 8.52 -7.92
CA ILE A 41 5.28 7.87 -6.62
C ILE A 41 6.61 8.30 -6.00
N LEU A 42 6.55 8.80 -4.76
CA LEU A 42 7.72 8.95 -3.90
C LEU A 42 7.84 7.71 -3.02
N ILE A 43 8.95 7.01 -3.07
CA ILE A 43 9.27 5.91 -2.16
C ILE A 43 10.32 6.39 -1.17
N ALA A 44 9.94 6.47 0.10
CA ALA A 44 10.85 6.73 1.21
C ALA A 44 11.20 5.41 1.90
N GLN A 45 12.37 4.87 1.57
CA GLN A 45 12.93 3.68 2.22
C GLN A 45 13.72 4.12 3.45
N LEU A 46 13.04 4.29 4.59
CA LEU A 46 13.68 4.79 5.82
C LEU A 46 14.27 3.66 6.66
N TYR A 47 13.81 2.42 6.44
CA TYR A 47 14.44 1.21 6.95
C TYR A 47 15.54 0.73 6.00
N SER A 48 16.67 0.33 6.58
CA SER A 48 17.76 -0.29 5.84
C SER A 48 18.34 -1.44 6.65
N ASP A 49 18.49 -2.59 6.01
CA ASP A 49 19.35 -3.67 6.48
C ASP A 49 20.21 -4.19 5.31
N THR A 50 21.00 -5.22 5.54
CA THR A 50 21.90 -5.81 4.52
C THR A 50 21.15 -6.48 3.35
N GLN A 51 19.95 -7.00 3.61
CA GLN A 51 19.05 -7.65 2.64
C GLN A 51 18.16 -6.62 1.92
N PHE A 52 17.69 -5.58 2.61
CA PHE A 52 16.92 -4.48 2.03
C PHE A 52 17.84 -3.38 1.45
N ASN A 53 18.62 -3.78 0.46
CA ASN A 53 19.56 -2.90 -0.24
C ASN A 53 18.93 -2.24 -1.50
N ASP A 54 19.75 -1.45 -2.21
CA ASP A 54 19.33 -0.74 -3.42
C ASP A 54 18.84 -1.66 -4.54
N THR A 55 19.33 -2.90 -4.60
CA THR A 55 18.89 -3.90 -5.58
C THR A 55 17.51 -4.41 -5.23
N ALA A 56 17.25 -4.73 -3.96
CA ALA A 56 15.95 -5.24 -3.52
C ALA A 56 14.82 -4.24 -3.82
N ILE A 57 15.02 -2.95 -3.51
CA ILE A 57 14.02 -1.92 -3.82
C ILE A 57 13.85 -1.66 -5.32
N GLN A 58 14.80 -2.04 -6.19
CA GLN A 58 14.59 -1.91 -7.63
C GLN A 58 13.47 -2.81 -8.16
N LEU A 59 13.18 -3.95 -7.51
CA LEU A 59 12.12 -4.87 -7.93
C LEU A 59 10.74 -4.17 -7.94
N PRO A 60 10.23 -3.60 -6.82
CA PRO A 60 9.00 -2.83 -6.84
C PRO A 60 9.07 -1.60 -7.75
N ILE A 61 10.21 -0.89 -7.80
CA ILE A 61 10.36 0.28 -8.68
C ILE A 61 10.16 -0.11 -10.15
N ASN A 62 10.75 -1.21 -10.60
CA ASN A 62 10.64 -1.67 -11.98
C ASN A 62 9.23 -2.15 -12.31
N ALA A 63 8.58 -2.87 -11.39
CA ALA A 63 7.18 -3.30 -11.55
C ALA A 63 6.22 -2.10 -11.68
N LEU A 64 6.45 -1.02 -10.90
CA LEU A 64 5.67 0.22 -11.03
C LEU A 64 5.91 0.95 -12.35
N LYS A 65 7.16 1.01 -12.83
CA LYS A 65 7.51 1.64 -14.11
C LYS A 65 6.83 0.96 -15.31
N VAL A 66 6.61 -0.35 -15.25
CA VAL A 66 5.81 -1.07 -16.27
C VAL A 66 4.39 -0.51 -16.37
N LYS A 67 3.77 -0.11 -15.26
CA LYS A 67 2.46 0.57 -15.27
C LYS A 67 2.52 2.03 -15.73
N GLY A 68 3.72 2.58 -15.90
CA GLY A 68 3.99 3.94 -16.35
C GLY A 68 4.28 4.92 -15.22
N PHE A 69 4.30 4.50 -13.95
CA PHE A 69 4.56 5.43 -12.85
C PHE A 69 5.96 6.04 -12.94
N GLN A 70 6.04 7.34 -12.65
CA GLN A 70 7.31 8.03 -12.41
C GLN A 70 7.71 7.84 -10.95
N VAL A 71 8.76 7.06 -10.69
CA VAL A 71 9.15 6.70 -9.32
C VAL A 71 10.41 7.45 -8.90
N LYS A 72 10.32 8.16 -7.77
CA LYS A 72 11.45 8.79 -7.07
C LYS A 72 11.71 8.01 -5.79
N HIS A 73 12.92 7.51 -5.62
CA HIS A 73 13.36 6.82 -4.40
C HIS A 73 14.26 7.76 -3.58
N VAL A 74 14.00 7.84 -2.27
CA VAL A 74 14.77 8.60 -1.28
C VAL A 74 15.00 7.74 -0.03
N LYS A 75 16.08 8.02 0.70
CA LYS A 75 16.49 7.22 1.86
C LYS A 75 16.46 7.98 3.18
N THR A 76 16.16 9.28 3.14
CA THR A 76 16.15 10.12 4.32
C THR A 76 14.83 10.86 4.47
N GLU A 77 14.46 11.14 5.72
CA GLU A 77 13.30 11.96 6.04
C GLU A 77 13.37 13.35 5.42
N ASN A 78 14.56 13.97 5.38
CA ASN A 78 14.76 15.31 4.82
C ASN A 78 14.51 15.37 3.31
N GLU A 79 14.99 14.38 2.56
CA GLU A 79 14.70 14.28 1.12
C GLU A 79 13.21 14.05 0.88
N CYS A 80 12.58 13.19 1.67
CA CYS A 80 11.15 12.93 1.59
C CYS A 80 10.33 14.20 1.87
N ILE A 81 10.62 14.92 2.95
CA ILE A 81 9.97 16.20 3.29
C ILE A 81 10.11 17.20 2.13
N THR A 82 11.29 17.29 1.53
CA THR A 82 11.56 18.18 0.39
C THR A 82 10.66 17.85 -0.80
N GLU A 83 10.61 16.57 -1.20
CA GLU A 83 9.80 16.11 -2.34
C GLU A 83 8.29 16.23 -2.10
N LEU A 84 7.82 15.94 -0.88
CA LEU A 84 6.42 16.13 -0.49
C LEU A 84 6.02 17.62 -0.54
N THR A 85 6.92 18.52 -0.12
CA THR A 85 6.69 19.97 -0.14
C THR A 85 6.56 20.53 -1.55
N TYR A 86 7.27 19.97 -2.52
CA TYR A 86 7.15 20.36 -3.94
C TYR A 86 5.83 19.93 -4.59
N LYS A 87 5.03 19.08 -3.93
CA LYS A 87 3.71 18.62 -4.40
C LYS A 87 3.71 18.00 -5.79
N ARG A 88 4.83 17.36 -6.18
CA ARG A 88 4.98 16.69 -7.49
C ARG A 88 4.43 15.27 -7.49
N HIS A 89 4.45 14.62 -6.34
CA HIS A 89 4.03 13.23 -6.19
C HIS A 89 2.54 13.14 -5.84
N GLN A 90 1.86 12.12 -6.35
CA GLN A 90 0.46 11.85 -6.03
C GLN A 90 0.33 10.77 -4.95
N ILE A 91 1.36 9.94 -4.81
CA ILE A 91 1.43 8.82 -3.88
C ILE A 91 2.78 8.90 -3.17
N ALA A 92 2.78 8.66 -1.86
CA ALA A 92 4.01 8.45 -1.10
C ALA A 92 3.96 7.08 -0.40
N TRP A 93 4.99 6.27 -0.61
CA TRP A 93 5.25 5.07 0.16
C TRP A 93 6.20 5.40 1.30
N ILE A 94 5.84 5.03 2.51
CA ILE A 94 6.64 5.26 3.72
C ILE A 94 6.97 3.90 4.32
N ILE A 95 8.21 3.46 4.13
CA ILE A 95 8.73 2.22 4.71
C ILE A 95 9.34 2.58 6.06
N SER A 96 8.60 2.25 7.12
CA SER A 96 8.90 2.68 8.50
C SER A 96 10.20 2.08 9.01
N THR A 97 10.94 2.88 9.78
CA THR A 97 12.06 2.41 10.62
C THR A 97 11.76 2.61 12.10
N SER A 98 12.74 2.37 12.96
CA SER A 98 12.63 2.30 14.42
C SER A 98 12.61 3.64 15.16
N GLN A 99 12.76 4.76 14.45
CA GLN A 99 12.78 6.09 15.02
C GLN A 99 12.45 7.14 13.95
N ILE A 100 11.86 8.26 14.38
CA ILE A 100 11.70 9.46 13.56
C ILE A 100 12.79 10.44 13.96
N GLN A 101 13.62 10.86 13.00
CA GLN A 101 14.75 11.75 13.22
C GLN A 101 14.37 13.23 13.07
N ASN A 102 13.48 13.54 12.13
CA ASN A 102 13.03 14.88 11.84
C ASN A 102 11.62 15.11 12.43
N PRO A 103 11.47 15.99 13.43
CA PRO A 103 10.18 16.23 14.09
C PRO A 103 9.09 16.81 13.17
N THR A 104 9.46 17.36 12.00
CA THR A 104 8.53 17.92 11.02
C THR A 104 8.02 16.89 10.00
N PHE A 105 8.56 15.67 10.01
CA PHE A 105 8.21 14.64 9.04
C PHE A 105 6.70 14.34 9.06
N ILE A 106 6.16 14.06 10.25
CA ILE A 106 4.76 13.64 10.39
C ILE A 106 3.79 14.77 10.06
N SER A 107 4.09 16.02 10.43
CA SER A 107 3.24 17.16 10.06
C SER A 107 3.25 17.42 8.55
N THR A 108 4.39 17.20 7.89
CA THR A 108 4.50 17.24 6.42
C THR A 108 3.67 16.14 5.77
N LEU A 109 3.76 14.90 6.28
CA LEU A 109 3.00 13.76 5.77
C LEU A 109 1.49 13.95 5.95
N ILE A 110 1.06 14.49 7.09
CA ILE A 110 -0.34 14.87 7.35
C ILE A 110 -0.80 15.93 6.36
N SER A 111 0.02 16.94 6.08
CA SER A 111 -0.32 18.01 5.13
C SER A 111 -0.46 17.47 3.71
N PHE A 112 0.48 16.62 3.28
CA PHE A 112 0.42 15.92 2.00
C PHE A 112 -0.88 15.12 1.86
N HIS A 113 -1.19 14.26 2.83
CA HIS A 113 -2.38 13.42 2.80
C HIS A 113 -3.68 14.24 2.82
N SER A 114 -3.76 15.23 3.72
CA SER A 114 -4.95 16.09 3.86
C SER A 114 -5.23 16.92 2.60
N SER A 115 -4.20 17.17 1.78
CA SER A 115 -4.29 17.84 0.48
C SER A 115 -4.58 16.92 -0.71
N GLY A 116 -4.78 15.62 -0.48
CA GLY A 116 -5.14 14.64 -1.52
C GLY A 116 -3.99 13.76 -2.01
N GLY A 117 -2.83 13.83 -1.36
CA GLY A 117 -1.75 12.87 -1.52
C GLY A 117 -2.16 11.51 -0.95
N ALA A 118 -1.97 10.43 -1.71
CA ALA A 118 -2.26 9.09 -1.23
C ALA A 118 -1.06 8.49 -0.51
N LEU A 119 -1.29 7.63 0.49
CA LEU A 119 -0.24 7.02 1.29
C LEU A 119 -0.25 5.50 1.19
N PHE A 120 0.93 4.91 1.03
CA PHE A 120 1.18 3.51 1.30
C PHE A 120 2.11 3.43 2.51
N LEU A 121 1.56 3.10 3.67
CA LEU A 121 2.33 2.96 4.89
C LEU A 121 2.72 1.50 5.04
N PHE A 122 4.02 1.28 5.15
CA PHE A 122 4.62 -0.02 5.42
C PHE A 122 5.16 0.01 6.84
N ALA A 123 4.67 -0.91 7.66
CA ALA A 123 5.16 -1.23 8.97
C ALA A 123 5.56 -2.72 8.99
N ASP A 124 6.28 -3.10 10.03
CA ASP A 124 6.67 -4.48 10.31
C ASP A 124 6.70 -4.63 11.84
N ASN A 125 7.41 -5.59 12.41
CA ASN A 125 7.47 -5.73 13.85
C ASN A 125 8.01 -4.49 14.58
N THR A 126 7.56 -4.28 15.81
CA THR A 126 8.13 -3.29 16.72
C THR A 126 9.63 -3.56 16.93
N PRO A 127 10.54 -2.58 16.68
CA PRO A 127 10.27 -1.14 16.60
C PRO A 127 10.05 -0.54 15.20
N TYR A 128 10.07 -1.31 14.10
CA TYR A 128 10.01 -0.82 12.71
C TYR A 128 8.61 -0.36 12.25
N ILE A 129 7.95 0.41 13.12
CA ILE A 129 6.56 0.88 13.02
C ILE A 129 6.46 2.41 13.10
N CYS A 130 7.54 3.12 13.48
CA CYS A 130 7.42 4.46 14.07
C CYS A 130 6.70 5.48 13.18
N HIS A 131 6.98 5.47 11.88
CA HIS A 131 6.40 6.43 10.94
C HIS A 131 4.91 6.18 10.72
N ALA A 132 4.54 4.91 10.47
CA ALA A 132 3.15 4.51 10.32
C ALA A 132 2.35 4.78 11.61
N SER A 133 2.86 4.31 12.75
CA SER A 133 2.19 4.44 14.06
C SER A 133 2.00 5.90 14.46
N GLU A 134 3.02 6.75 14.35
CA GLU A 134 2.92 8.18 14.74
C GLU A 134 1.99 8.97 13.81
N PHE A 135 2.02 8.70 12.49
CA PHE A 135 1.10 9.33 11.54
C PHE A 135 -0.35 8.94 11.84
N LEU A 136 -0.61 7.63 11.97
CA LEU A 136 -1.94 7.09 12.23
C LEU A 136 -2.48 7.57 13.57
N GLN A 137 -1.63 7.68 14.59
CA GLN A 137 -2.04 8.15 15.91
C GLN A 137 -2.47 9.60 15.86
N LYS A 138 -1.64 10.48 15.27
CA LYS A 138 -1.95 11.91 15.17
C LYS A 138 -3.17 12.20 14.31
N LYS A 139 -3.42 11.41 13.26
CA LYS A 139 -4.48 11.68 12.29
C LYS A 139 -5.80 10.96 12.59
N PHE A 140 -5.73 9.74 13.11
CA PHE A 140 -6.88 8.84 13.24
C PHE A 140 -7.03 8.23 14.64
N GLY A 141 -6.09 8.46 15.56
CA GLY A 141 -6.10 7.82 16.89
C GLY A 141 -5.88 6.31 16.83
N ILE A 142 -5.06 5.86 15.88
CA ILE A 142 -4.69 4.45 15.67
C ILE A 142 -3.18 4.33 15.86
N THR A 143 -2.73 3.42 16.72
CA THR A 143 -1.32 3.03 16.75
C THR A 143 -1.10 1.72 15.99
N VAL A 144 0.15 1.36 15.77
CA VAL A 144 0.56 0.07 15.22
C VAL A 144 1.54 -0.55 16.23
N ASP A 145 1.41 -1.84 16.50
CA ASP A 145 2.31 -2.60 17.39
C ASP A 145 2.25 -4.10 17.06
N GLY A 146 3.18 -4.90 17.59
CA GLY A 146 3.24 -6.35 17.42
C GLY A 146 4.58 -6.84 16.86
N ASP A 147 4.84 -8.13 17.01
CA ASP A 147 6.04 -8.84 16.54
C ASP A 147 5.68 -10.30 16.21
N TYR A 148 4.55 -10.49 15.51
CA TYR A 148 4.11 -11.82 15.14
C TYR A 148 5.04 -12.38 14.06
N ARG A 149 5.56 -13.60 14.27
CA ARG A 149 6.25 -14.36 13.22
C ARG A 149 5.18 -14.95 12.30
N GLY A 150 4.98 -14.33 11.14
CA GLY A 150 4.17 -14.85 10.06
C GLY A 150 4.93 -15.91 9.27
N ASP A 151 5.26 -15.59 8.03
CA ASP A 151 5.91 -16.48 7.06
C ASP A 151 4.94 -17.48 6.40
N GLU A 152 3.65 -17.14 6.36
CA GLU A 152 2.59 -17.97 5.77
C GLU A 152 1.97 -17.32 4.52
N THR A 153 1.02 -18.04 3.91
CA THR A 153 0.26 -17.55 2.76
C THR A 153 -1.20 -17.33 3.14
N LEU A 154 -1.70 -16.12 2.93
CA LEU A 154 -3.11 -15.79 3.03
C LEU A 154 -3.85 -16.26 1.79
N THR A 155 -5.05 -16.79 1.98
CA THR A 155 -5.91 -17.25 0.86
C THR A 155 -7.10 -16.31 0.67
N TYR A 156 -7.45 -16.04 -0.60
CA TYR A 156 -8.66 -15.31 -0.94
C TYR A 156 -9.89 -16.08 -0.48
N LYS A 157 -10.80 -15.39 0.21
CA LYS A 157 -12.13 -15.92 0.48
C LYS A 157 -13.13 -14.78 0.57
N GLU A 158 -14.20 -14.90 -0.22
CA GLU A 158 -15.25 -13.90 -0.27
C GLU A 158 -15.82 -13.66 1.14
N ASN A 159 -15.93 -12.38 1.53
CA ASN A 159 -16.41 -11.95 2.84
C ASN A 159 -15.64 -12.50 4.06
N ALA A 160 -14.39 -12.95 3.90
CA ALA A 160 -13.57 -13.49 4.98
C ALA A 160 -12.34 -12.63 5.34
N HIS A 161 -12.36 -11.33 5.01
CA HIS A 161 -11.28 -10.39 5.33
C HIS A 161 -10.99 -10.20 6.83
N GLN A 162 -11.81 -10.78 7.72
CA GLN A 162 -11.62 -10.79 9.17
C GLN A 162 -11.27 -12.19 9.72
N GLN A 163 -11.20 -13.21 8.86
CA GLN A 163 -10.84 -14.57 9.25
C GLN A 163 -9.33 -14.73 9.15
N ALA A 164 -8.71 -15.32 10.18
CA ALA A 164 -7.27 -15.59 10.20
C ALA A 164 -6.82 -16.32 8.92
N GLY A 165 -5.68 -15.90 8.36
CA GLY A 165 -5.11 -16.50 7.15
C GLY A 165 -5.85 -16.16 5.86
N HIS A 166 -6.72 -15.15 5.84
CA HIS A 166 -7.51 -14.81 4.67
C HIS A 166 -7.51 -13.32 4.35
N PHE A 167 -7.75 -13.03 3.08
CA PHE A 167 -8.10 -11.70 2.60
C PHE A 167 -9.41 -11.73 1.81
N GLY A 168 -10.14 -10.61 1.83
CA GLY A 168 -11.42 -10.48 1.15
C GLY A 168 -11.31 -9.86 -0.23
N GLN A 169 -12.46 -9.61 -0.85
CA GLN A 169 -12.51 -8.97 -2.15
C GLN A 169 -12.18 -7.48 -2.05
N HIS A 170 -11.15 -7.05 -2.78
CA HIS A 170 -10.82 -5.64 -2.93
C HIS A 170 -10.00 -5.41 -4.21
N ALA A 171 -10.05 -4.20 -4.77
CA ALA A 171 -9.33 -3.85 -6.00
C ALA A 171 -7.81 -4.10 -5.90
N ILE A 172 -7.22 -3.92 -4.71
CA ILE A 172 -5.78 -4.17 -4.51
C ILE A 172 -5.40 -5.65 -4.62
N PHE A 173 -6.36 -6.56 -4.50
CA PHE A 173 -6.17 -8.00 -4.65
C PHE A 173 -6.66 -8.54 -5.99
N THR A 174 -6.86 -7.65 -6.99
CA THR A 174 -7.20 -8.06 -8.35
C THR A 174 -6.21 -9.10 -8.87
N GLY A 175 -6.69 -10.26 -9.29
CA GLY A 175 -5.90 -11.38 -9.78
C GLY A 175 -5.03 -12.06 -8.71
N ILE A 176 -5.36 -11.94 -7.43
CA ILE A 176 -4.60 -12.61 -6.36
C ILE A 176 -5.54 -13.56 -5.63
N THR A 177 -5.17 -14.84 -5.62
CA THR A 177 -5.82 -15.90 -4.83
C THR A 177 -5.00 -16.24 -3.60
N ASN A 178 -3.68 -16.12 -3.67
CA ASN A 178 -2.75 -16.40 -2.59
C ASN A 178 -1.75 -15.26 -2.43
N LEU A 179 -1.63 -14.75 -1.20
CA LEU A 179 -0.80 -13.60 -0.86
C LEU A 179 0.13 -13.93 0.31
N TYR A 180 1.43 -13.76 0.14
CA TYR A 180 2.39 -13.91 1.23
C TYR A 180 2.18 -12.81 2.29
N GLU A 181 2.07 -13.19 3.57
CA GLU A 181 1.73 -12.24 4.63
C GLU A 181 2.90 -11.39 5.12
N GLY A 182 4.14 -11.82 4.86
CA GLY A 182 5.36 -11.22 5.43
C GLY A 182 5.97 -12.12 6.51
N ILE A 183 7.23 -11.91 6.85
CA ILE A 183 7.97 -12.71 7.83
C ILE A 183 7.60 -12.30 9.26
N THR A 184 7.58 -10.99 9.50
CA THR A 184 7.25 -10.39 10.78
C THR A 184 6.12 -9.39 10.57
N ILE A 185 5.16 -9.36 11.49
CA ILE A 185 3.89 -8.68 11.30
C ILE A 185 3.51 -7.93 12.57
N CYS A 186 3.26 -6.63 12.42
CA CYS A 186 2.53 -5.83 13.42
C CYS A 186 1.03 -5.80 13.08
N HIS A 187 0.24 -5.04 13.83
CA HIS A 187 -1.17 -4.84 13.52
C HIS A 187 -1.66 -3.48 14.05
N PRO A 188 -2.71 -2.89 13.44
CA PRO A 188 -3.31 -1.66 13.93
C PRO A 188 -4.04 -1.90 15.26
N ILE A 189 -3.77 -1.02 16.22
CA ILE A 189 -4.45 -0.96 17.52
C ILE A 189 -5.42 0.20 17.50
N TYR A 190 -6.71 -0.12 17.55
CA TYR A 190 -7.79 0.87 17.54
C TYR A 190 -8.16 1.26 18.97
N SER A 191 -7.74 2.44 19.41
CA SER A 191 -8.00 2.92 20.77
C SER A 191 -9.43 3.42 20.99
N THR A 192 -10.18 3.71 19.92
CA THR A 192 -11.57 4.17 20.01
C THR A 192 -12.50 3.50 18.99
N PRO A 193 -13.81 3.35 19.26
CA PRO A 193 -14.78 2.88 18.28
C PRO A 193 -14.76 3.69 16.98
N GLU A 194 -14.59 5.01 17.07
CA GLU A 194 -14.55 5.89 15.90
C GLU A 194 -13.36 5.56 15.00
N SER A 195 -12.18 5.33 15.58
CA SER A 195 -10.97 4.97 14.82
C SER A 195 -11.16 3.67 14.02
N ARG A 196 -11.87 2.69 14.60
CA ARG A 196 -12.19 1.42 13.96
C ARG A 196 -13.10 1.57 12.73
N THR A 197 -13.96 2.58 12.70
CA THR A 197 -14.84 2.83 11.55
C THR A 197 -14.16 3.54 10.39
N LYS A 198 -12.96 4.11 10.59
CA LYS A 198 -12.24 4.83 9.55
C LYS A 198 -11.57 3.89 8.56
N PHE A 199 -11.08 2.76 9.04
CA PHE A 199 -10.34 1.79 8.25
C PHE A 199 -11.15 0.55 7.98
N VAL A 200 -10.98 0.00 6.79
CA VAL A 200 -11.51 -1.31 6.42
C VAL A 200 -10.36 -2.29 6.41
N THR A 201 -10.42 -3.29 7.28
CA THR A 201 -9.52 -4.44 7.22
C THR A 201 -9.78 -5.19 5.92
N LEU A 202 -8.73 -5.47 5.16
CA LEU A 202 -8.82 -6.22 3.92
C LEU A 202 -8.19 -7.61 4.02
N ALA A 203 -7.21 -7.77 4.91
CA ALA A 203 -6.56 -9.03 5.22
C ALA A 203 -6.32 -9.19 6.72
N THR A 204 -6.43 -10.43 7.18
CA THR A 204 -6.12 -10.85 8.54
C THR A 204 -5.01 -11.89 8.48
N ALA A 205 -3.91 -11.61 9.19
CA ALA A 205 -2.79 -12.53 9.32
C ALA A 205 -3.21 -13.85 9.98
N THR A 206 -2.35 -14.84 9.90
CA THR A 206 -2.61 -16.18 10.46
C THR A 206 -2.75 -16.18 11.99
N ASP A 207 -2.25 -15.16 12.69
CA ASP A 207 -2.48 -14.93 14.13
C ASP A 207 -3.88 -14.40 14.48
N GLY A 208 -4.68 -14.04 13.47
CA GLY A 208 -6.02 -13.49 13.65
C GLY A 208 -6.09 -11.96 13.76
N ASN A 209 -4.96 -11.25 13.63
CA ASN A 209 -4.93 -9.78 13.64
C ASN A 209 -4.96 -9.18 12.24
N SER A 210 -5.41 -7.93 12.13
CA SER A 210 -5.44 -7.20 10.85
C SER A 210 -4.01 -6.96 10.35
N SER A 211 -3.70 -7.37 9.12
CA SER A 211 -2.38 -7.20 8.51
C SER A 211 -2.38 -6.20 7.36
N ILE A 212 -3.51 -6.05 6.66
CA ILE A 212 -3.71 -5.04 5.62
C ILE A 212 -5.01 -4.31 5.87
N ALA A 213 -4.96 -2.98 5.93
CA ALA A 213 -6.13 -2.12 6.11
C ALA A 213 -6.08 -0.90 5.19
N VAL A 214 -7.24 -0.39 4.80
CA VAL A 214 -7.33 0.79 3.92
C VAL A 214 -8.25 1.87 4.47
N TYR A 215 -7.94 3.10 4.11
CA TYR A 215 -8.82 4.26 4.23
C TYR A 215 -9.17 4.74 2.82
N ASP A 216 -10.45 4.65 2.44
CA ASP A 216 -10.97 5.24 1.21
C ASP A 216 -11.89 6.42 1.55
N PRO A 217 -11.39 7.66 1.50
CA PRO A 217 -12.20 8.82 1.85
C PRO A 217 -13.37 9.00 0.87
N PRO A 218 -14.52 9.52 1.34
CA PRO A 218 -15.63 9.82 0.44
C PRO A 218 -15.20 10.84 -0.63
N MET A 219 -15.88 10.81 -1.77
CA MET A 219 -15.56 11.68 -2.92
C MET A 219 -15.63 13.19 -2.62
N THR A 220 -16.30 13.58 -1.53
CA THR A 220 -16.40 14.96 -1.04
C THR A 220 -15.19 15.41 -0.23
N SER A 221 -14.42 14.47 0.32
CA SER A 221 -13.21 14.77 1.10
C SER A 221 -12.06 15.21 0.18
N THR A 222 -11.18 16.08 0.67
CA THR A 222 -9.93 16.42 -0.02
C THR A 222 -8.83 15.39 0.20
N GLU A 223 -8.98 14.51 1.18
CA GLU A 223 -7.93 13.59 1.59
C GLU A 223 -7.62 12.52 0.54
N GLY A 224 -6.39 12.00 0.57
CA GLY A 224 -5.99 10.87 -0.27
C GLY A 224 -6.43 9.52 0.29
N ARG A 225 -6.32 8.49 -0.55
CA ARG A 225 -6.46 7.09 -0.11
C ARG A 225 -5.24 6.70 0.72
N LEU A 226 -5.44 5.76 1.64
CA LEU A 226 -4.34 5.16 2.41
C LEU A 226 -4.44 3.64 2.39
N CYS A 227 -3.29 2.97 2.23
CA CYS A 227 -3.13 1.55 2.49
C CYS A 227 -2.06 1.39 3.57
N LEU A 228 -2.39 0.62 4.62
CA LEU A 228 -1.47 0.17 5.65
C LEU A 228 -1.18 -1.32 5.38
N ASP A 229 0.10 -1.65 5.24
CA ASP A 229 0.62 -3.02 5.25
C ASP A 229 1.52 -3.19 6.47
N CYS A 230 1.27 -4.25 7.22
CA CYS A 230 1.92 -4.50 8.50
C CYS A 230 3.07 -5.53 8.45
N GLY A 231 3.50 -5.98 7.26
CA GLY A 231 4.61 -6.92 7.10
C GLY A 231 5.47 -6.60 5.88
N PHE A 232 6.23 -5.51 5.93
CA PHE A 232 6.99 -5.03 4.77
C PHE A 232 8.17 -5.92 4.36
N THR A 233 8.55 -6.91 5.16
CA THR A 233 9.54 -7.95 4.80
C THR A 233 9.26 -8.61 3.44
N LYS A 234 7.99 -8.68 3.00
CA LYS A 234 7.64 -9.13 1.64
C LYS A 234 8.24 -8.28 0.51
N LEU A 235 8.60 -7.03 0.77
CA LEU A 235 9.20 -6.12 -0.24
C LEU A 235 10.62 -6.52 -0.64
N TYR A 236 11.36 -7.26 0.19
CA TYR A 236 12.79 -7.52 -0.05
C TYR A 236 13.27 -8.94 0.26
N CYS A 237 12.61 -9.68 1.15
CA CYS A 237 12.95 -11.08 1.40
C CYS A 237 12.25 -12.03 0.42
N GLU A 238 10.98 -11.75 0.11
CA GLU A 238 10.06 -12.68 -0.52
C GLU A 238 9.25 -12.00 -1.63
N TRP A 239 9.93 -11.24 -2.49
CA TRP A 239 9.31 -10.50 -3.59
C TRP A 239 8.59 -11.42 -4.59
N ASP A 240 9.20 -12.56 -4.89
CA ASP A 240 8.67 -13.55 -5.84
C ASP A 240 7.69 -14.54 -5.18
N SER A 241 7.43 -14.39 -3.88
CA SER A 241 6.43 -15.19 -3.17
C SER A 241 5.00 -14.79 -3.54
N ALA A 242 4.04 -15.63 -3.11
CA ALA A 242 2.64 -15.60 -3.52
C ALA A 242 2.07 -14.17 -3.64
N GLY A 243 1.79 -13.74 -4.88
CA GLY A 243 1.03 -12.53 -5.18
C GLY A 243 1.68 -11.19 -4.82
N THR A 244 2.89 -11.16 -4.23
CA THR A 244 3.50 -9.94 -3.67
C THR A 244 3.66 -8.83 -4.71
N GLU A 245 4.32 -9.11 -5.85
CA GLU A 245 4.48 -8.12 -6.93
C GLU A 245 3.13 -7.51 -7.36
N ARG A 246 2.16 -8.38 -7.65
CA ARG A 246 0.84 -7.95 -8.13
C ARG A 246 0.11 -7.11 -7.09
N TYR A 247 0.16 -7.50 -5.83
CA TYR A 247 -0.46 -6.77 -4.73
C TYR A 247 0.12 -5.35 -4.64
N ILE A 248 1.44 -5.23 -4.65
CA ILE A 248 2.14 -3.94 -4.54
C ILE A 248 1.80 -3.01 -5.70
N VAL A 249 1.77 -3.55 -6.92
CA VAL A 249 1.39 -2.81 -8.13
C VAL A 249 -0.08 -2.40 -8.09
N ASN A 250 -0.98 -3.30 -7.70
CA ASN A 250 -2.42 -3.04 -7.62
C ASN A 250 -2.75 -2.00 -6.55
N ALA A 251 -2.15 -2.10 -5.37
CA ALA A 251 -2.29 -1.12 -4.30
C ALA A 251 -1.91 0.28 -4.80
N SER A 252 -0.81 0.40 -5.54
CA SER A 252 -0.39 1.68 -6.13
C SER A 252 -1.34 2.19 -7.21
N CYS A 253 -1.84 1.30 -8.06
CA CYS A 253 -2.85 1.63 -9.07
C CYS A 253 -4.16 2.15 -8.42
N TRP A 254 -4.55 1.57 -7.29
CA TRP A 254 -5.72 2.00 -6.51
C TRP A 254 -5.48 3.33 -5.78
N LEU A 255 -4.31 3.51 -5.16
CA LEU A 255 -3.89 4.74 -4.48
C LEU A 255 -3.81 5.93 -5.44
N ALA A 256 -3.58 5.70 -6.73
CA ALA A 256 -3.62 6.76 -7.75
C ALA A 256 -4.96 7.51 -7.78
N GLY A 257 -6.07 6.89 -7.35
CA GLY A 257 -7.36 7.56 -7.18
C GLY A 257 -7.87 8.21 -8.46
N ILE A 258 -7.67 7.53 -9.59
CA ILE A 258 -7.90 8.04 -10.94
C ILE A 258 -9.29 8.65 -11.12
N GLU A 259 -10.31 8.08 -10.47
CA GLU A 259 -11.71 8.48 -10.60
C GLU A 259 -11.94 9.85 -9.95
N LYS A 260 -11.34 10.06 -8.79
CA LYS A 260 -11.38 11.31 -8.04
C LYS A 260 -10.62 12.41 -8.78
N ARG A 261 -9.43 12.10 -9.29
CA ARG A 261 -8.59 13.07 -10.01
C ARG A 261 -9.17 13.46 -11.37
N ALA A 262 -9.78 12.51 -12.10
CA ALA A 262 -10.47 12.81 -13.35
C ALA A 262 -11.68 13.76 -13.16
N LYS A 263 -12.46 13.57 -12.09
CA LYS A 263 -13.58 14.48 -11.75
C LYS A 263 -13.09 15.88 -11.36
N SER A 264 -11.99 15.98 -10.62
CA SER A 264 -11.39 17.28 -10.27
C SER A 264 -10.93 18.05 -11.52
N LYS A 265 -10.25 17.39 -12.47
CA LYS A 265 -9.86 18.00 -13.76
C LYS A 265 -11.06 18.54 -14.55
N LYS A 266 -12.15 17.78 -14.67
CA LYS A 266 -13.39 18.20 -15.36
C LYS A 266 -14.06 19.42 -14.73
N LYS A 267 -14.07 19.53 -13.39
CA LYS A 267 -14.64 20.70 -12.69
C LYS A 267 -13.84 21.97 -12.95
N ASN A 268 -12.52 21.86 -13.10
CA ASN A 268 -11.67 23.03 -13.36
C ASN A 268 -11.77 23.50 -14.81
N SER A 269 -11.93 22.59 -15.78
CA SER A 269 -12.10 22.94 -17.20
C SER A 269 -13.45 23.56 -17.54
N GLN A 270 -14.48 23.40 -16.69
CA GLN A 270 -15.79 24.02 -16.86
C GLN A 270 -15.91 25.40 -16.20
N LYS A 271 -14.88 25.82 -15.44
CA LYS A 271 -14.81 27.12 -14.76
C LYS A 271 -13.87 28.12 -15.46
N GLN A 272 -13.24 27.70 -16.56
CA GLN A 272 -12.45 28.54 -17.48
C GLN A 272 -13.28 28.76 -18.74
#